data_AF-A0AAD4NK98-F1
#
_entry.id   AF-A0AAD4NK98-F1
#
_cell.length_a   1.000
_cell.length_b   1.000
_cell.length_c   1.000
_cell.angle_alpha   90.00
_cell.angle_beta   90.00
_cell.angle_gamma   90.00
#
_symmetry.space_group_name_H-M   'P 1'
#
loop_
_entity.id
_entity.type
_entity.pdbx_description
1 polymer ?
#
loop_
_entity_poly.entity_id
_entity_poly.type
_entity_poly.pdbx_seq_one_letter_code
_entity_poly.pdbx_strand_id
1 'polypeptide(L)'
;MAVNPQFMHDWWAKWSSRVRSAFSRDGIEASSSRQNLVENAVSSHARTTTSDYTELNGGSVPCPSCNGSGLIPKELESTLVALIPVNDERLKPKRTWLYISIWIMVCIIIGGVLLFLFMPRTVVLNSNEVPIEIVHVYDRDNATSTYIDFYFLNTINVSSGNYLPVSVLNITATIISKFQPWSMDVVGYGENDTFSQTTPLDLYRNTRELSFNNTVSLKGFAA
;
A
#
# COMPACT_ATOMS: atom_id res chain seq x y z
N MET A 1 -7.17 -8.19 20.59
CA MET A 1 -8.44 -8.47 19.88
C MET A 1 -8.11 -9.28 18.63
N ALA A 2 -8.30 -10.60 18.67
CA ALA A 2 -7.99 -11.48 17.55
C ALA A 2 -9.13 -11.39 16.52
N VAL A 3 -8.82 -10.94 15.30
CA VAL A 3 -9.77 -10.96 14.18
C VAL A 3 -9.92 -12.39 13.72
N ASN A 4 -11.14 -12.92 13.78
CA ASN A 4 -11.45 -14.29 13.39
C ASN A 4 -11.15 -14.49 11.89
N PRO A 5 -10.22 -15.38 11.51
CA PRO A 5 -9.81 -15.58 10.11
C PRO A 5 -10.95 -16.07 9.21
N GLN A 6 -11.94 -16.76 9.79
CA GLN A 6 -13.14 -17.20 9.05
C GLN A 6 -13.98 -16.01 8.56
N PHE A 7 -14.04 -14.92 9.35
CA PHE A 7 -14.80 -13.72 8.99
C PHE A 7 -14.21 -13.03 7.76
N MET A 8 -12.88 -12.96 7.66
CA MET A 8 -12.23 -12.36 6.49
C MET A 8 -12.43 -13.20 5.23
N HIS A 9 -12.40 -14.53 5.32
CA HIS A 9 -12.68 -15.41 4.19
C HIS A 9 -14.13 -15.32 3.71
N ASP A 10 -15.10 -15.33 4.62
CA ASP A 10 -16.52 -15.19 4.28
C ASP A 10 -16.84 -13.80 3.71
N TRP A 11 -16.20 -12.77 4.24
CA TRP A 11 -16.30 -11.41 3.72
C TRP A 11 -15.70 -11.30 2.33
N TRP A 12 -14.52 -11.89 2.09
CA TRP A 12 -13.87 -11.94 0.78
C TRP A 12 -14.68 -12.75 -0.25
N ALA A 13 -15.27 -13.87 0.16
CA ALA A 13 -16.15 -14.67 -0.69
C ALA A 13 -17.42 -13.90 -1.09
N LYS A 14 -18.08 -13.24 -0.13
CA LYS A 14 -19.26 -12.38 -0.40
C LYS A 14 -18.93 -11.15 -1.22
N TRP A 15 -17.78 -10.52 -0.98
CA TRP A 15 -17.36 -9.35 -1.73
C TRP A 15 -17.00 -9.73 -3.17
N SER A 16 -16.22 -10.79 -3.36
CA SER A 16 -15.86 -11.27 -4.71
C SER A 16 -17.05 -11.81 -5.50
N SER A 17 -18.08 -12.35 -4.86
CA SER A 17 -19.32 -12.76 -5.54
C SER A 17 -20.16 -11.54 -5.93
N ARG A 18 -20.23 -10.50 -5.08
CA ARG A 18 -20.90 -9.24 -5.40
C ARG A 18 -20.21 -8.50 -6.54
N VAL A 19 -18.87 -8.43 -6.53
CA VAL A 19 -18.08 -7.82 -7.62
C VAL A 19 -18.26 -8.60 -8.93
N ARG A 20 -18.23 -9.94 -8.90
CA ARG A 20 -18.53 -10.77 -10.08
C ARG A 20 -19.97 -10.59 -10.57
N SER A 21 -20.95 -10.48 -9.69
CA SER A 21 -22.35 -10.28 -10.06
C SER A 21 -22.62 -8.88 -10.62
N ALA A 22 -21.89 -7.86 -10.16
CA ALA A 22 -21.93 -6.51 -10.69
C ALA A 22 -21.29 -6.45 -12.08
N PHE A 23 -20.19 -7.18 -12.29
CA PHE A 23 -19.54 -7.28 -13.59
C PHE A 23 -20.35 -8.12 -14.60
N SER A 24 -21.06 -9.15 -14.14
CA SER A 24 -21.89 -10.00 -14.99
C SER A 24 -23.25 -9.39 -15.36
N ARG A 25 -23.76 -8.41 -14.60
CA ARG A 25 -25.03 -7.72 -14.93
C ARG A 25 -24.90 -6.69 -16.05
N ASP A 26 -23.68 -6.22 -16.32
CA ASP A 26 -23.40 -5.24 -17.37
C ASP A 26 -22.83 -5.88 -18.65
N GLY A 27 -22.74 -7.22 -18.71
CA GLY A 27 -22.22 -7.96 -19.86
C GLY A 27 -23.12 -9.13 -20.28
N ILE A 28 -23.65 -9.05 -21.50
CA ILE A 28 -24.11 -10.16 -22.35
C ILE A 28 -25.52 -10.69 -22.02
N GLU A 29 -26.55 -10.00 -22.54
CA GLU A 29 -27.74 -10.67 -23.07
C GLU A 29 -27.35 -11.31 -24.41
N ALA A 30 -26.78 -12.52 -24.36
CA ALA A 30 -26.75 -13.43 -25.50
C ALA A 30 -27.76 -14.54 -25.20
N SER A 31 -28.90 -14.49 -25.88
CA SER A 31 -29.89 -15.56 -25.84
C SER A 31 -29.29 -16.82 -26.51
N SER A 32 -28.73 -17.71 -25.71
CA SER A 32 -28.64 -19.13 -26.06
C SER A 32 -29.99 -19.76 -25.73
N SER A 33 -30.88 -19.78 -26.71
CA SER A 33 -32.08 -20.62 -26.70
C SER A 33 -32.25 -21.18 -28.12
N ARG A 34 -31.41 -22.15 -28.45
CA ARG A 34 -31.70 -23.15 -29.48
C ARG A 34 -31.58 -24.52 -28.83
N GLN A 35 -32.73 -25.10 -28.51
CA GLN A 35 -33.10 -26.49 -28.77
C GLN A 35 -34.44 -26.75 -28.09
N ASN A 36 -35.45 -27.05 -28.90
CA ASN A 36 -36.77 -27.63 -28.63
C ASN A 36 -37.90 -26.84 -29.29
N LEU A 37 -38.04 -26.98 -30.60
CA LEU A 37 -39.32 -26.96 -31.33
C LEU A 37 -39.04 -27.36 -32.78
N VAL A 38 -38.75 -28.65 -32.95
CA VAL A 38 -39.16 -29.36 -34.16
C VAL A 38 -40.61 -29.76 -33.91
N GLU A 39 -41.41 -29.64 -34.97
CA GLU A 39 -42.74 -30.23 -35.18
C GLU A 39 -43.93 -29.25 -35.16
N ASN A 40 -44.58 -29.20 -36.33
CA ASN A 40 -45.92 -28.68 -36.68
C ASN A 40 -46.07 -27.18 -37.00
N ALA A 41 -46.04 -26.84 -38.29
CA ALA A 41 -47.27 -26.54 -39.08
C ALA A 41 -46.95 -25.96 -40.49
N VAL A 42 -47.06 -26.83 -41.49
CA VAL A 42 -47.71 -26.67 -42.81
C VAL A 42 -47.93 -25.26 -43.41
N SER A 43 -47.33 -25.10 -44.62
CA SER A 43 -47.81 -24.42 -45.84
C SER A 43 -47.92 -22.88 -45.91
N SER A 44 -47.07 -22.30 -46.75
CA SER A 44 -47.55 -21.59 -47.96
C SER A 44 -46.42 -21.41 -48.98
N HIS A 45 -46.73 -21.73 -50.23
CA HIS A 45 -45.92 -21.66 -51.45
C HIS A 45 -45.10 -20.36 -51.65
N ALA A 46 -43.87 -20.49 -52.19
CA ALA A 46 -43.57 -20.13 -53.59
C ALA A 46 -42.06 -20.24 -53.94
N ARG A 47 -41.78 -21.22 -54.81
CA ARG A 47 -40.81 -21.26 -55.94
C ARG A 47 -39.43 -20.59 -55.79
N THR A 48 -38.43 -21.47 -55.80
CA THR A 48 -37.25 -21.45 -56.69
C THR A 48 -37.26 -20.36 -57.77
N THR A 49 -36.26 -19.46 -57.72
CA THR A 49 -35.42 -19.00 -58.85
C THR A 49 -34.64 -17.76 -58.43
N THR A 50 -33.49 -17.89 -57.76
CA THR A 50 -32.57 -16.74 -57.67
C THR A 50 -31.08 -17.10 -57.61
N SER A 51 -30.58 -17.80 -58.62
CA SER A 51 -29.14 -17.98 -58.87
C SER A 51 -28.66 -17.09 -60.02
N ASP A 52 -29.07 -15.81 -60.05
CA ASP A 52 -28.74 -14.91 -61.17
C ASP A 52 -28.78 -13.41 -60.84
N TYR A 53 -28.39 -13.02 -59.61
CA TYR A 53 -28.38 -11.60 -59.18
C TYR A 53 -26.97 -11.08 -58.85
N THR A 54 -25.95 -11.93 -58.89
CA THR A 54 -24.56 -11.56 -58.57
C THR A 54 -23.77 -11.10 -59.80
N GLU A 55 -24.14 -11.56 -61.00
CA GLU A 55 -23.45 -11.24 -62.26
C GLU A 55 -23.83 -9.85 -62.82
N LEU A 56 -25.01 -9.33 -62.48
CA LEU A 56 -25.49 -8.01 -62.93
C LEU A 56 -24.92 -6.84 -62.11
N ASN A 57 -24.35 -7.11 -60.93
CA ASN A 57 -23.86 -6.10 -59.99
C ASN A 57 -22.33 -6.03 -59.91
N GLY A 58 -21.62 -6.57 -60.90
CA GLY A 58 -20.17 -6.42 -61.04
C GLY A 58 -19.36 -6.87 -59.80
N GLY A 59 -19.81 -7.91 -59.11
CA GLY A 59 -19.13 -8.41 -57.90
C GLY A 59 -19.25 -7.51 -56.67
N SER A 60 -20.27 -6.64 -56.60
CA SER A 60 -20.55 -5.80 -55.43
C SER A 60 -21.79 -6.27 -54.67
N VAL A 61 -21.76 -6.16 -53.34
CA VAL A 61 -22.92 -6.48 -52.49
C VAL A 61 -23.59 -5.20 -51.99
N PRO A 62 -24.92 -5.18 -51.86
CA PRO A 62 -25.64 -4.01 -51.37
C PRO A 62 -25.29 -3.73 -49.90
N CYS A 63 -24.98 -2.46 -49.59
CA CYS A 63 -24.66 -2.06 -48.21
C CYS A 63 -25.93 -2.03 -47.34
N PRO A 64 -25.99 -2.81 -46.24
CA PRO A 64 -27.14 -2.77 -45.33
C PRO A 64 -27.27 -1.44 -44.58
N SER A 65 -26.20 -0.65 -44.49
CA SER A 65 -26.18 0.66 -43.80
C SER A 65 -26.57 1.85 -44.69
N CYS A 66 -26.57 1.69 -46.02
CA CYS A 66 -26.82 2.79 -46.97
C CYS A 66 -28.29 2.87 -47.45
N ASN A 67 -29.22 2.26 -46.71
CA ASN A 67 -30.66 2.25 -47.02
C ASN A 67 -30.97 1.96 -48.51
N GLY A 68 -30.21 1.05 -49.12
CA GLY A 68 -30.40 0.59 -50.49
C GLY A 68 -29.73 1.40 -51.61
N SER A 69 -28.90 2.40 -51.30
CA SER A 69 -28.33 3.32 -52.31
C SER A 69 -26.82 3.20 -52.57
N GLY A 70 -26.12 2.31 -51.87
CA GLY A 70 -24.66 2.11 -52.02
C GLY A 70 -24.29 0.64 -52.28
N LEU A 71 -23.34 0.44 -53.20
CA LEU A 71 -22.75 -0.86 -53.55
C LEU A 71 -21.32 -0.94 -52.98
N ILE A 72 -20.97 -2.04 -52.32
CA ILE A 72 -19.63 -2.24 -51.73
C ILE A 72 -18.85 -3.25 -52.58
N PRO A 73 -17.68 -2.88 -53.14
CA PRO A 73 -16.84 -3.79 -53.89
C PRO A 73 -16.12 -4.81 -52.96
N LYS A 74 -16.09 -6.08 -53.39
CA LYS A 74 -15.59 -7.24 -52.61
C LYS A 74 -14.10 -7.18 -52.24
N GLU A 75 -13.31 -6.36 -52.92
CA GLU A 75 -11.87 -6.17 -52.64
C GLU A 75 -11.59 -5.37 -51.35
N LEU A 76 -12.61 -4.69 -50.79
CA LEU A 76 -12.53 -3.97 -49.52
C LEU A 76 -13.15 -4.72 -48.34
N GLU A 77 -13.73 -5.91 -48.52
CA GLU A 77 -14.29 -6.70 -47.42
C GLU A 77 -13.22 -7.15 -46.40
N SER A 78 -11.99 -7.42 -46.87
CA SER A 78 -10.89 -7.88 -46.00
C SER A 78 -10.31 -6.79 -45.09
N THR A 79 -10.61 -5.51 -45.35
CA THR A 79 -10.14 -4.34 -44.58
C THR A 79 -11.29 -3.60 -43.88
N LEU A 80 -12.50 -4.17 -43.85
CA LEU A 80 -13.53 -3.73 -42.91
C LEU A 80 -13.21 -4.33 -41.53
N VAL A 81 -12.13 -3.83 -40.94
CA VAL A 81 -12.01 -3.78 -39.48
C VAL A 81 -13.25 -3.05 -39.01
N ALA A 82 -14.05 -3.69 -38.15
CA ALA A 82 -15.20 -3.05 -37.55
C ALA A 82 -14.72 -1.73 -36.90
N LEU A 83 -14.95 -0.60 -37.57
CA LEU A 83 -14.82 0.72 -36.97
C LEU A 83 -15.97 0.80 -35.98
N ILE A 84 -15.75 0.28 -34.77
CA ILE A 84 -16.62 0.58 -33.64
C ILE A 84 -16.44 2.08 -33.42
N PRO A 85 -17.46 2.91 -33.72
CA PRO A 85 -17.33 4.34 -33.56
C PRO A 85 -16.95 4.61 -32.10
N VAL A 86 -15.96 5.46 -31.87
CA VAL A 86 -15.51 5.86 -30.53
C VAL A 86 -16.68 6.38 -29.66
N ASN A 87 -17.76 6.81 -30.32
CA ASN A 87 -19.01 7.29 -29.73
C ASN A 87 -20.18 6.28 -29.76
N ASP A 88 -19.94 4.96 -29.83
CA ASP A 88 -21.01 3.96 -29.74
C ASP A 88 -21.77 4.11 -28.41
N GLU A 89 -23.05 4.53 -28.48
CA GLU A 89 -23.92 4.77 -27.32
C GLU A 89 -24.17 3.50 -26.48
N ARG A 90 -23.90 2.31 -27.04
CA ARG A 90 -23.97 1.03 -26.31
C ARG A 90 -22.88 0.96 -25.23
N LEU A 91 -21.72 1.56 -25.46
CA LEU A 91 -20.73 1.81 -24.43
C LEU A 91 -21.20 3.04 -23.64
N LYS A 92 -22.10 2.87 -22.66
CA LYS A 92 -22.63 3.94 -21.78
C LYS A 92 -21.49 4.76 -21.15
N PRO A 93 -20.94 5.79 -21.82
CA PRO A 93 -19.57 6.23 -21.58
C PRO A 93 -19.49 7.05 -20.30
N LYS A 94 -20.59 7.72 -19.97
CA LYS A 94 -20.79 8.48 -18.72
C LYS A 94 -20.78 7.57 -17.49
N ARG A 95 -21.30 6.34 -17.58
CA ARG A 95 -21.36 5.41 -16.46
C ARG A 95 -20.02 4.73 -16.25
N THR A 96 -19.40 4.23 -17.32
CA THR A 96 -18.08 3.59 -17.26
C THR A 96 -16.99 4.57 -16.80
N TRP A 97 -17.01 5.82 -17.25
CA TRP A 97 -16.06 6.84 -16.81
C TRP A 97 -16.18 7.15 -15.31
N LEU A 98 -17.40 7.24 -14.76
CA LEU A 98 -17.63 7.44 -13.33
C LEU A 98 -17.09 6.25 -12.51
N TYR A 99 -17.32 5.01 -12.96
CA TYR A 99 -16.76 3.83 -12.30
C TYR A 99 -15.23 3.85 -12.33
N ILE A 100 -14.62 4.14 -13.48
CA ILE A 100 -13.16 4.24 -13.60
C ILE A 100 -12.61 5.31 -12.65
N SER A 101 -13.24 6.47 -12.58
CA SER A 101 -12.86 7.54 -11.65
C SER A 101 -12.94 7.09 -10.18
N ILE A 102 -14.01 6.39 -9.79
CA ILE A 102 -14.14 5.82 -8.43
C ILE A 102 -13.00 4.84 -8.15
N TRP A 103 -12.70 3.92 -9.06
CA TRP A 103 -11.61 2.96 -8.86
C TRP A 103 -10.25 3.64 -8.72
N ILE A 104 -9.96 4.66 -9.54
CA ILE A 104 -8.73 5.46 -9.43
C ILE A 104 -8.67 6.14 -8.05
N MET A 105 -9.76 6.76 -7.60
CA MET A 105 -9.80 7.41 -6.28
C MET A 105 -9.59 6.41 -5.14
N VAL A 106 -10.22 5.23 -5.20
CA VAL A 106 -10.02 4.16 -4.22
C VAL A 106 -8.57 3.70 -4.20
N CYS A 107 -7.95 3.51 -5.36
CA CYS A 107 -6.52 3.16 -5.46
C CYS A 107 -5.62 4.24 -4.88
N ILE A 108 -5.90 5.52 -5.13
CA ILE A 108 -5.14 6.64 -4.55
C ILE A 108 -5.30 6.66 -3.03
N ILE A 109 -6.50 6.44 -2.50
CA ILE A 109 -6.74 6.41 -1.06
C ILE A 109 -5.99 5.23 -0.42
N ILE A 110 -6.10 4.03 -0.98
CA ILE A 110 -5.41 2.84 -0.46
C ILE A 110 -3.89 3.05 -0.54
N GLY A 111 -3.39 3.52 -1.69
CA GLY A 111 -1.97 3.83 -1.86
C GLY A 111 -1.48 4.89 -0.87
N GLY A 112 -2.24 5.97 -0.71
CA GLY A 112 -1.93 7.03 0.26
C GLY A 112 -1.93 6.54 1.70
N VAL A 113 -2.89 5.70 2.09
CA VAL A 113 -2.94 5.07 3.43
C VAL A 113 -1.74 4.15 3.63
N LEU A 114 -1.40 3.30 2.66
CA LEU A 114 -0.25 2.42 2.76
C LEU A 114 1.06 3.20 2.86
N LEU A 115 1.24 4.23 2.05
CA LEU A 115 2.40 5.13 2.11
C LEU A 115 2.47 5.83 3.47
N PHE A 116 1.34 6.31 3.99
CA PHE A 116 1.27 6.95 5.31
C PHE A 116 1.63 5.99 6.45
N LEU A 117 1.16 4.75 6.39
CA LEU A 117 1.50 3.72 7.38
C LEU A 117 2.97 3.27 7.29
N PHE A 118 3.53 3.25 6.08
CA PHE A 118 4.93 2.87 5.84
C PHE A 118 5.89 4.04 6.06
N MET A 119 5.38 5.27 6.16
CA MET A 119 6.21 6.43 6.40
C MET A 119 6.88 6.28 7.77
N PRO A 120 8.23 6.22 7.82
CA PRO A 120 8.96 6.00 9.05
C PRO A 120 8.81 7.24 9.93
N ARG A 121 8.12 7.09 11.06
CA ARG A 121 8.02 8.14 12.08
C ARG A 121 9.18 8.01 13.06
N THR A 122 9.53 9.12 13.69
CA THR A 122 10.61 9.18 14.67
C THR A 122 10.29 8.36 15.93
N VAL A 123 11.36 7.79 16.50
CA VAL A 123 11.36 7.25 17.86
C VAL A 123 11.75 8.40 18.80
N VAL A 124 10.97 8.62 19.85
CA VAL A 124 11.16 9.72 20.79
C VAL A 124 11.78 9.19 22.07
N LEU A 125 12.84 9.84 22.50
CA LEU A 125 13.49 9.65 23.80
C LEU A 125 13.05 10.78 24.71
N ASN A 126 12.49 10.45 25.87
CA ASN A 126 12.10 11.43 26.88
C ASN A 126 12.69 11.05 28.23
N SER A 127 13.23 12.01 28.97
CA SER A 127 13.59 11.79 30.38
C SER A 127 12.50 12.39 31.24
N ASN A 128 11.79 11.56 32.00
CA ASN A 128 10.77 12.01 32.94
C ASN A 128 11.35 12.29 34.34
N GLU A 129 12.64 12.01 34.54
CA GLU A 129 13.31 12.11 35.83
C GLU A 129 14.02 13.46 36.00
N VAL A 130 14.31 13.76 37.27
CA VAL A 130 15.08 14.93 37.71
C VAL A 130 16.52 14.82 37.15
N PRO A 131 17.22 15.94 36.89
CA PRO A 131 18.64 15.90 36.54
C PRO A 131 19.45 15.02 37.50
N ILE A 132 20.55 14.42 37.02
CA ILE A 132 21.39 13.53 37.82
C ILE A 132 21.97 14.30 39.01
N GLU A 133 21.48 14.02 40.21
CA GLU A 133 21.91 14.70 41.45
C GLU A 133 23.05 13.98 42.17
N ILE A 134 23.14 12.65 42.02
CA ILE A 134 24.08 11.80 42.75
C ILE A 134 24.94 11.02 41.77
N VAL A 135 26.26 11.09 41.97
CA VAL A 135 27.25 10.33 41.19
C VAL A 135 28.13 9.51 42.12
N HIS A 136 28.52 8.31 41.68
CA HIS A 136 29.37 7.41 42.45
C HIS A 136 30.80 7.48 41.93
N VAL A 137 31.68 8.12 42.70
CA VAL A 137 33.12 8.21 42.38
C VAL A 137 33.79 6.90 42.78
N TYR A 138 34.48 6.27 41.83
CA TYR A 138 35.19 5.01 42.07
C TYR A 138 36.70 5.15 41.98
N ASP A 139 37.20 6.13 41.22
CA ASP A 139 38.63 6.45 41.18
C ASP A 139 38.84 7.97 41.16
N ARG A 140 39.89 8.41 41.85
CA ARG A 140 40.30 9.81 41.92
C ARG A 140 41.77 9.87 42.31
N ASP A 141 42.49 10.78 41.66
CA ASP A 141 43.82 11.16 42.10
C ASP A 141 43.77 11.99 43.40
N ASN A 142 44.16 11.38 44.51
CA ASN A 142 44.17 12.03 45.83
C ASN A 142 45.28 13.08 45.98
N ALA A 143 46.37 12.98 45.22
CA ALA A 143 47.55 13.82 45.43
C ALA A 143 47.45 15.13 44.63
N THR A 144 47.07 15.03 43.35
CA THR A 144 47.05 16.18 42.45
C THR A 144 45.67 16.50 41.90
N SER A 145 44.63 15.73 42.24
CA SER A 145 43.27 15.86 41.70
C SER A 145 43.28 16.11 40.19
N THR A 146 44.11 15.35 39.47
CA THR A 146 44.26 15.50 38.02
C THR A 146 43.15 14.82 37.25
N TYR A 147 42.54 13.78 37.82
CA TYR A 147 41.41 13.09 37.23
C TYR A 147 40.41 12.63 38.29
N ILE A 148 39.16 12.47 37.85
CA ILE A 148 38.07 11.88 38.62
C ILE A 148 37.24 11.00 37.69
N ASP A 149 37.06 9.75 38.12
CA ASP A 149 36.24 8.78 37.42
C ASP A 149 35.05 8.40 38.28
N PHE A 150 33.87 8.49 37.69
CA PHE A 150 32.61 8.20 38.36
C PHE A 150 31.63 7.54 37.42
N TYR A 151 30.65 6.88 38.01
CA TYR A 151 29.51 6.33 37.29
C TYR A 151 28.19 6.84 37.86
N PHE A 152 27.17 6.88 37.02
CA PHE A 152 25.81 7.20 37.42
C PHE A 152 24.79 6.47 36.55
N LEU A 153 23.65 6.17 37.16
CA LEU A 153 22.52 5.61 36.45
C LEU A 153 21.68 6.74 35.83
N ASN A 154 21.31 6.57 34.57
CA ASN A 154 20.40 7.48 33.86
C ASN A 154 19.25 6.67 33.27
N THR A 155 18.03 7.03 33.66
CA THR A 155 16.83 6.38 33.16
C THR A 155 16.13 7.25 32.11
N ILE A 156 15.89 6.68 30.93
CA ILE A 156 15.17 7.34 29.84
C ILE A 156 14.01 6.48 29.35
N ASN A 157 12.94 7.17 28.96
CA ASN A 157 11.78 6.57 28.34
C ASN A 157 11.88 6.62 26.83
N VAL A 158 11.78 5.45 26.20
CA VAL A 158 11.79 5.28 24.75
C VAL A 158 10.39 4.94 24.29
N SER A 159 9.89 5.72 23.33
CA SER A 159 8.57 5.54 22.74
C SER A 159 8.67 5.56 21.22
N SER A 160 8.02 4.59 20.57
CA SER A 160 7.93 4.57 19.10
C SER A 160 6.62 5.22 18.65
N GLY A 161 6.73 6.25 17.82
CA GLY A 161 5.57 6.90 17.20
C GLY A 161 5.05 6.15 15.96
N ASN A 162 5.73 5.09 15.52
CA ASN A 162 5.41 4.36 14.29
C ASN A 162 4.06 3.62 14.39
N TYR A 163 3.39 3.47 13.24
CA TYR A 163 2.14 2.70 13.15
C TYR A 163 2.38 1.19 13.16
N LEU A 164 3.61 0.77 12.84
CA LEU A 164 4.07 -0.61 12.87
C LEU A 164 5.00 -0.84 14.08
N PRO A 165 5.07 -2.08 14.60
CA PRO A 165 5.99 -2.42 15.68
C PRO A 165 7.44 -2.21 15.22
N VAL A 166 8.25 -1.61 16.09
CA VAL A 166 9.68 -1.40 15.85
C VAL A 166 10.47 -2.12 16.92
N SER A 167 11.42 -2.95 16.49
CA SER A 167 12.33 -3.68 17.37
C SER A 167 13.65 -2.90 17.49
N VAL A 168 14.02 -2.52 18.70
CA VAL A 168 15.33 -1.90 18.97
C VAL A 168 16.35 -2.98 19.28
N LEU A 169 17.46 -2.98 18.54
CA LEU A 169 18.48 -4.04 18.59
C LEU A 169 19.73 -3.65 19.37
N ASN A 170 20.21 -2.43 19.20
CA ASN A 170 21.43 -1.91 19.82
C ASN A 170 21.18 -0.47 20.26
N ILE A 171 21.56 -0.15 21.50
CA ILE A 171 21.42 1.19 22.05
C ILE A 171 22.71 1.55 22.75
N THR A 172 23.28 2.69 22.37
CA THR A 172 24.51 3.24 22.94
C THR A 172 24.25 4.64 23.45
N ALA A 173 24.90 5.00 24.55
CA ALA A 173 24.86 6.36 25.10
C ALA A 173 26.27 6.94 25.17
N THR A 174 26.40 8.22 24.86
CA THR A 174 27.65 8.97 24.97
C THR A 174 27.43 10.21 25.83
N ILE A 175 28.40 10.54 26.65
CA ILE A 175 28.35 11.67 27.57
C ILE A 175 29.31 12.73 27.06
N ILE A 176 28.77 13.92 26.77
CA ILE A 176 29.52 15.05 26.25
C ILE A 176 29.57 16.13 27.32
N SER A 177 30.77 16.63 27.59
CA SER A 177 30.93 17.77 28.50
C SER A 177 30.83 19.09 27.75
N LYS A 178 29.96 19.99 28.23
CA LYS A 178 29.75 21.33 27.67
C LYS A 178 30.24 22.43 28.62
N PHE A 179 31.44 22.29 29.16
CA PHE A 179 32.07 23.36 29.96
C PHE A 179 32.18 24.69 29.20
N GLN A 180 32.25 24.65 27.87
CA GLN A 180 32.17 25.81 26.99
C GLN A 180 31.11 25.56 25.91
N PRO A 181 30.40 26.59 25.42
CA PRO A 181 29.35 26.44 24.41
C PRO A 181 29.77 25.72 23.12
N TRP A 182 31.08 25.72 22.81
CA TRP A 182 31.67 25.12 21.61
C TRP A 182 32.44 23.81 21.88
N SER A 183 32.65 23.42 23.13
CA SER A 183 33.34 22.17 23.44
C SER A 183 32.36 21.00 23.33
N MET A 184 32.74 19.97 22.57
CA MET A 184 32.00 18.72 22.41
C MET A 184 32.89 17.53 22.78
N ASP A 185 33.65 17.65 23.86
CA ASP A 185 34.53 16.58 24.30
C ASP A 185 33.71 15.42 24.90
N VAL A 186 34.00 14.21 24.44
CA VAL A 186 33.32 13.00 24.92
C VAL A 186 34.04 12.54 26.18
N VAL A 187 33.36 12.69 27.30
CA VAL A 187 33.91 12.41 28.63
C VAL A 187 33.49 11.04 29.16
N GLY A 188 32.58 10.35 28.48
CA GLY A 188 32.09 9.06 28.96
C GLY A 188 31.19 8.31 27.98
N TYR A 189 30.89 7.06 28.36
CA TYR A 189 30.01 6.15 27.63
C TYR A 189 29.01 5.50 28.58
N GLY A 190 27.80 5.26 28.10
CA GLY A 190 26.76 4.54 28.83
C GLY A 190 26.57 3.14 28.30
N GLU A 191 26.72 2.16 29.18
CA GLU A 191 26.29 0.78 28.96
C GLU A 191 24.83 0.64 29.39
N ASN A 192 24.06 -0.16 28.68
CA ASN A 192 22.65 -0.38 28.99
C ASN A 192 22.51 -1.60 29.90
N ASP A 193 22.05 -1.37 31.14
CA ASP A 193 21.89 -2.44 32.13
C ASP A 193 20.55 -3.18 31.96
N THR A 194 19.56 -2.55 31.32
CA THR A 194 18.19 -3.08 31.19
C THR A 194 17.95 -3.91 29.94
N PHE A 195 18.75 -3.71 28.89
CA PHE A 195 18.55 -4.28 27.57
C PHE A 195 19.71 -5.21 27.20
N SER A 196 19.42 -6.52 27.09
CA SER A 196 20.36 -7.50 26.55
C SER A 196 20.17 -7.64 25.04
N GLN A 197 21.27 -7.73 24.29
CA GLN A 197 21.28 -7.98 22.84
C GLN A 197 20.52 -9.26 22.43
N THR A 198 20.19 -10.14 23.37
CA THR A 198 19.51 -11.43 23.12
C THR A 198 17.99 -11.32 22.96
N THR A 199 17.36 -10.22 23.39
CA THR A 199 15.92 -10.00 23.21
C THR A 199 15.65 -8.58 22.70
N PRO A 200 15.16 -8.41 21.46
CA PRO A 200 14.86 -7.09 20.92
C PRO A 200 13.78 -6.38 21.73
N LEU A 201 13.91 -5.06 21.87
CA LEU A 201 12.90 -4.25 22.56
C LEU A 201 11.81 -3.87 21.56
N ASP A 202 10.67 -4.53 21.65
CA ASP A 202 9.53 -4.24 20.80
C ASP A 202 8.74 -3.03 21.32
N LEU A 203 8.74 -1.97 20.52
CA LEU A 203 8.01 -0.75 20.76
C LEU A 203 6.80 -0.69 19.83
N TYR A 204 5.62 -0.97 20.39
CA TYR A 204 4.34 -0.79 19.71
C TYR A 204 3.35 -0.08 20.61
N ARG A 205 3.09 1.21 20.33
CA ARG A 205 2.16 2.05 21.11
C ARG A 205 2.40 2.01 22.64
N ASN A 206 3.62 1.68 23.03
CA ASN A 206 4.02 1.54 24.42
C ASN A 206 5.30 2.33 24.65
N THR A 207 5.47 2.77 25.88
CA THR A 207 6.71 3.41 26.36
C THR A 207 7.46 2.38 27.17
N ARG A 208 8.77 2.28 26.91
CA ARG A 208 9.66 1.40 27.67
C ARG A 208 10.73 2.25 28.31
N GLU A 209 10.98 1.96 29.58
CA GLU A 209 12.02 2.60 30.37
C GLU A 209 13.33 1.84 30.17
N LEU A 210 14.41 2.58 29.99
CA LEU A 210 15.76 2.07 29.79
C LEU A 210 16.71 2.74 30.78
N SER A 211 17.46 1.95 31.52
CA SER A 211 18.49 2.46 32.43
C SER A 211 19.88 2.26 31.82
N PHE A 212 20.64 3.33 31.79
CA PHE A 212 22.02 3.39 31.35
C PHE A 212 22.94 3.55 32.55
N ASN A 213 23.91 2.67 32.67
CA ASN A 213 25.03 2.82 33.57
C ASN A 213 26.14 3.58 32.84
N ASN A 214 26.23 4.87 33.15
CA ASN A 214 27.12 5.79 32.48
C ASN A 214 28.42 5.88 33.26
N THR A 215 29.53 5.67 32.57
CA THR A 215 30.88 5.85 33.11
C THR A 215 31.48 7.10 32.51
N VAL A 216 32.05 7.95 33.36
CA VAL A 216 32.65 9.23 32.97
C VAL A 216 34.03 9.35 33.58
N SER A 217 34.99 9.80 32.77
CA SER A 217 36.35 10.13 33.18
C SER A 217 36.64 11.59 32.85
N LEU A 218 36.77 12.42 33.89
CA LEU A 218 37.12 13.83 33.73
C LEU A 218 38.59 14.03 34.03
N LYS A 219 39.32 14.66 33.11
CA LYS A 219 40.74 15.03 33.26
C LYS A 219 40.88 16.54 33.38
N GLY A 220 41.70 17.01 34.31
CA GLY A 220 42.07 18.43 34.49
C GLY A 220 41.04 19.31 35.20
N PHE A 221 39.94 18.76 35.72
CA PHE A 221 38.83 19.51 36.34
C PHE A 221 38.35 18.92 37.69
N ALA A 222 39.23 18.28 38.46
CA ALA A 222 38.90 17.90 39.83
C ALA A 222 39.47 18.96 40.80
N ALA A 223 38.68 20.01 41.06
CA ALA A 223 38.91 20.90 42.19
C ALA A 223 37.84 20.63 43.25
#